data_AF-W2TP63-F1
#
_entry.id   AF-W2TP63-F1
#
_cell.length_a   1.000
_cell.length_b   1.000
_cell.length_c   1.000
_cell.angle_alpha   90.00
_cell.angle_beta   90.00
_cell.angle_gamma   90.00
#
_symmetry.space_group_name_H-M   'P 1'
#
loop_
_entity.id
_entity.type
_entity.pdbx_description
1 polymer ?
#
loop_
_entity_poly.entity_id
_entity_poly.type
_entity_poly.pdbx_seq_one_letter_code
_entity_poly.pdbx_strand_id
1 'polypeptide(L)'
;AYSLMNVKKNMVTPRSGEILIAAIQDFITGAYLLTHKDTFLNYQEICRLTASLIDDRKRKQNRIRLPTPAILKPTTLWTGKQLAELVFSDDLREFTLTAPNRSYTSNKEFCVKDSFVIIRNGRLISGVLDKALVGPGSKTSIFHAILRDFGGDAAADAM
;
A
#
# COMPACT_ATOMS: atom_id res chain seq x y z
N ALA A 1 28.78 5.48 -10.36
CA ALA A 1 27.37 5.95 -10.38
C ALA A 1 26.41 4.93 -9.76
N TYR A 2 26.36 3.69 -10.26
CA TYR A 2 25.34 2.67 -9.91
C TYR A 2 25.25 2.27 -8.43
N SER A 3 26.30 2.51 -7.64
CA SER A 3 26.35 2.12 -6.21
C SER A 3 26.09 3.25 -5.23
N LEU A 4 26.29 4.52 -5.58
CA LEU A 4 26.16 5.65 -4.65
C LEU A 4 25.06 6.64 -5.08
N MET A 5 24.97 6.91 -6.38
CA MET A 5 23.98 7.85 -6.95
C MET A 5 22.71 7.14 -7.43
N ASN A 6 22.51 5.88 -7.04
CA ASN A 6 21.34 5.11 -7.42
C ASN A 6 20.11 5.65 -6.70
N VAL A 7 19.01 5.79 -7.43
CA VAL A 7 17.70 6.22 -6.92
C VAL A 7 17.28 5.40 -5.70
N LYS A 8 17.48 4.07 -5.74
CA LYS A 8 17.13 3.15 -4.65
C LYS A 8 17.87 3.44 -3.33
N LYS A 9 19.04 4.08 -3.39
CA LYS A 9 19.86 4.46 -2.23
C LYS A 9 19.67 5.91 -1.81
N ASN A 10 18.94 6.70 -2.60
CA ASN A 10 18.69 8.12 -2.38
C ASN A 10 17.19 8.44 -2.33
N MET A 11 16.39 7.50 -1.80
CA MET A 11 14.93 7.68 -1.64
C MET A 11 14.58 8.68 -0.54
N VAL A 12 15.49 8.93 0.38
CA VAL A 12 15.32 9.77 1.56
C VAL A 12 16.18 11.03 1.43
N THR A 13 15.64 12.17 1.85
CA THR A 13 16.41 13.43 1.88
C THR A 13 17.41 13.44 3.03
N PRO A 14 18.68 13.85 2.79
CA PRO A 14 19.69 13.94 3.85
C PRO A 14 19.38 15.03 4.89
N ARG A 15 18.49 15.98 4.58
CA ARG A 15 18.16 17.11 5.47
C ARG A 15 17.24 16.71 6.62
N SER A 16 16.13 16.03 6.32
CA SER A 16 15.08 15.72 7.31
C SER A 16 14.94 14.22 7.59
N GLY A 17 15.54 13.36 6.76
CA GLY A 17 15.33 11.91 6.81
C GLY A 17 13.94 11.48 6.32
N GLU A 18 13.20 12.36 5.64
CA GLU A 18 11.90 12.05 5.06
C GLU A 18 12.02 11.40 3.69
N ILE A 19 11.02 10.59 3.33
CA ILE A 19 10.97 9.99 2.00
C ILE A 19 10.60 11.05 0.95
N LEU A 20 11.42 11.14 -0.08
CA LEU A 20 11.29 12.08 -1.19
C LEU A 20 10.65 11.42 -2.41
N ILE A 21 10.98 10.16 -2.67
CA ILE A 21 10.41 9.37 -3.75
C ILE A 21 9.21 8.61 -3.19
N ALA A 22 8.01 9.06 -3.56
CA ALA A 22 6.75 8.53 -3.06
C ALA A 22 5.61 8.87 -4.05
N ALA A 23 4.41 8.36 -3.79
CA ALA A 23 3.24 8.60 -4.63
C ALA A 23 2.85 10.09 -4.65
N ILE A 24 2.44 10.59 -5.81
CA ILE A 24 2.02 11.98 -6.02
C ILE A 24 0.66 12.06 -6.70
N GLN A 25 -0.07 13.15 -6.45
CA GLN A 25 -1.28 13.55 -7.17
C GLN A 25 -2.28 12.40 -7.37
N ASP A 26 -2.38 11.89 -8.60
CA ASP A 26 -3.37 10.89 -9.01
C ASP A 26 -3.17 9.56 -8.30
N PHE A 27 -1.93 9.18 -7.99
CA PHE A 27 -1.66 7.96 -7.21
C PHE A 27 -2.19 8.08 -5.78
N ILE A 28 -2.10 9.26 -5.17
CA ILE A 28 -2.65 9.50 -3.83
C ILE A 28 -4.17 9.44 -3.90
N THR A 29 -4.78 10.11 -4.87
CA THR A 29 -6.24 10.11 -5.05
C THR A 29 -6.76 8.72 -5.37
N GLY A 30 -6.08 7.98 -6.25
CA GLY A 30 -6.41 6.61 -6.63
C GLY A 30 -6.30 5.66 -5.44
N ALA A 31 -5.22 5.72 -4.66
CA ALA A 31 -5.06 4.92 -3.45
C ALA A 31 -6.16 5.24 -2.41
N TYR A 32 -6.50 6.53 -2.24
CA TYR A 32 -7.55 6.97 -1.33
C TYR A 32 -8.93 6.42 -1.75
N LEU A 33 -9.32 6.60 -3.02
CA LEU A 33 -10.61 6.11 -3.53
C LEU A 33 -10.68 4.59 -3.53
N LEU A 34 -9.59 3.91 -3.88
CA LEU A 34 -9.52 2.46 -3.89
C LEU A 34 -9.70 1.88 -2.47
N THR A 35 -9.03 2.46 -1.47
CA THR A 35 -9.04 1.93 -0.10
C THR A 35 -10.22 2.43 0.74
N HIS A 36 -11.15 3.18 0.16
CA HIS A 36 -12.39 3.59 0.81
C HIS A 36 -13.26 2.37 1.19
N LYS A 37 -14.04 2.48 2.28
CA LYS A 37 -14.90 1.39 2.78
C LYS A 37 -16.01 1.01 1.80
N ASP A 38 -16.47 1.98 1.02
CA ASP A 38 -17.57 1.79 0.07
C ASP A 38 -17.11 1.22 -1.28
N THR A 39 -15.81 1.01 -1.45
CA THR A 39 -15.24 0.50 -2.70
C THR A 39 -15.26 -1.03 -2.70
N PHE A 40 -16.24 -1.58 -3.42
CA PHE A 40 -16.37 -3.00 -3.69
C PHE A 40 -16.11 -3.29 -5.17
N LEU A 41 -15.35 -4.35 -5.42
CA LEU A 41 -14.94 -4.82 -6.74
C LEU A 41 -15.59 -6.17 -7.02
N ASN A 42 -16.18 -6.31 -8.20
CA ASN A 42 -16.64 -7.60 -8.70
C ASN A 42 -15.45 -8.44 -9.21
N TYR A 43 -15.73 -9.71 -9.54
CA TYR A 43 -14.69 -10.64 -10.00
C TYR A 43 -13.93 -10.14 -11.25
N GLN A 44 -14.62 -9.50 -12.20
CA GLN A 44 -13.99 -9.01 -13.44
C GLN A 44 -13.09 -7.80 -13.16
N GLU A 45 -13.55 -6.87 -12.33
CA GLU A 45 -12.82 -5.68 -11.93
C GLU A 45 -11.56 -6.03 -11.16
N ILE A 46 -11.67 -6.90 -10.15
CA ILE A 46 -10.49 -7.30 -9.38
C ILE A 46 -9.49 -8.07 -10.25
N CYS A 47 -9.96 -8.95 -11.15
CA CYS A 47 -9.07 -9.64 -12.09
C CYS A 47 -8.33 -8.65 -13.00
N ARG A 48 -9.03 -7.63 -13.53
CA ARG A 48 -8.43 -6.62 -14.40
C ARG A 48 -7.37 -5.79 -13.67
N LEU A 49 -7.68 -5.32 -12.47
CA LEU A 49 -6.74 -4.54 -11.66
C LEU A 49 -5.55 -5.40 -11.23
N THR A 50 -5.80 -6.62 -10.80
CA THR A 50 -4.75 -7.56 -10.41
C THR A 50 -3.83 -7.91 -11.57
N ALA A 51 -4.35 -8.06 -12.78
CA ALA A 51 -3.54 -8.31 -13.98
C ALA A 51 -2.56 -7.17 -14.28
N SER A 52 -2.90 -5.93 -13.94
CA SER A 52 -1.99 -4.78 -14.09
C SER A 52 -0.83 -4.77 -13.08
N LEU A 53 -0.94 -5.56 -12.00
CA LEU A 53 0.10 -5.68 -10.97
C LEU A 53 1.08 -6.84 -11.25
N ILE A 54 0.80 -7.71 -12.22
CA ILE A 54 1.65 -8.86 -12.56
C ILE A 54 2.96 -8.37 -13.19
N ASP A 55 4.09 -8.73 -12.59
CA ASP A 55 5.42 -8.58 -13.18
C ASP A 55 6.14 -9.94 -13.26
N ASP A 56 6.05 -10.56 -14.44
CA ASP A 56 6.71 -11.82 -14.77
C ASP A 56 8.25 -11.70 -14.77
N ARG A 57 8.79 -10.50 -15.05
CA ARG A 57 10.23 -10.30 -15.19
C ARG A 57 10.92 -10.14 -13.85
N LYS A 58 10.45 -9.19 -13.03
CA LYS A 58 11.10 -8.89 -11.74
C LYS A 58 10.65 -9.83 -10.63
N ARG A 59 9.34 -10.05 -10.49
CA ARG A 59 8.78 -10.83 -9.38
C ARG A 59 8.65 -12.32 -9.70
N LYS A 60 8.94 -12.73 -10.95
CA LYS A 60 8.76 -14.10 -11.45
C LYS A 60 7.35 -14.64 -11.10
N GLN A 61 6.37 -13.74 -11.09
CA GLN A 61 5.01 -14.03 -10.68
C GLN A 61 4.24 -14.56 -11.87
N ASN A 62 4.30 -15.87 -12.07
CA ASN A 62 3.59 -16.52 -13.18
C ASN A 62 2.08 -16.65 -12.89
N ARG A 63 1.65 -16.44 -11.64
CA ARG A 63 0.25 -16.55 -11.21
C ARG A 63 -0.01 -15.71 -9.97
N ILE A 64 -0.99 -14.81 -10.03
CA ILE A 64 -1.53 -14.17 -8.83
C ILE A 64 -2.66 -15.01 -8.26
N ARG A 65 -2.59 -15.25 -6.95
CA ARG A 65 -3.70 -15.83 -6.20
C ARG A 65 -4.52 -14.70 -5.62
N LEU A 66 -5.75 -14.55 -6.12
CA LEU A 66 -6.70 -13.62 -5.53
C LEU A 66 -7.01 -14.04 -4.09
N PRO A 67 -7.17 -13.08 -3.16
CA PRO A 67 -7.61 -13.38 -1.82
C PRO A 67 -9.06 -13.87 -1.84
N THR A 68 -9.48 -14.53 -0.76
CA THR A 68 -10.89 -14.90 -0.57
C THR A 68 -11.76 -13.65 -0.61
N PRO A 69 -12.89 -13.64 -1.34
CA PRO A 69 -13.78 -12.48 -1.39
C PRO A 69 -14.25 -12.08 0.02
N ALA A 70 -14.35 -10.78 0.26
CA ALA A 70 -14.85 -10.24 1.53
C ALA A 70 -16.35 -10.55 1.72
N ILE A 71 -17.12 -10.57 0.62
CA ILE A 71 -18.54 -10.90 0.62
C ILE A 71 -18.74 -12.08 -0.32
N LEU A 72 -19.37 -13.15 0.19
CA LEU A 72 -19.66 -14.37 -0.59
C LEU A 72 -21.09 -14.41 -1.15
N LYS A 73 -22.04 -13.83 -0.41
CA LYS A 73 -23.47 -13.77 -0.74
C LYS A 73 -24.01 -12.38 -0.36
N PRO A 74 -24.98 -11.81 -1.10
CA PRO A 74 -25.66 -12.39 -2.27
C PRO A 74 -24.81 -12.43 -3.55
N THR A 75 -23.78 -11.59 -3.63
CA THR A 75 -22.81 -11.54 -4.74
C THR A 75 -21.39 -11.60 -4.20
N THR A 76 -20.47 -12.17 -4.99
CA THR A 76 -19.06 -12.26 -4.64
C THR A 76 -18.38 -10.92 -4.87
N LEU A 77 -17.94 -10.26 -3.79
CA LEU A 77 -17.30 -8.95 -3.84
C LEU A 77 -16.01 -8.93 -3.03
N TRP A 78 -15.05 -8.16 -3.53
CA TRP A 78 -13.79 -7.87 -2.86
C TRP A 78 -13.76 -6.41 -2.46
N THR A 79 -13.08 -6.07 -1.37
CA THR A 79 -12.85 -4.67 -1.01
C THR A 79 -11.62 -4.15 -1.75
N GLY A 80 -11.55 -2.85 -2.00
CA GLY A 80 -10.32 -2.28 -2.59
C GLY A 80 -9.10 -2.37 -1.66
N LYS A 81 -9.31 -2.52 -0.34
CA LYS A 81 -8.23 -2.82 0.62
C LYS A 81 -7.59 -4.18 0.34
N GLN A 82 -8.37 -5.20 -0.04
CA GLN A 82 -7.84 -6.52 -0.43
C GLN A 82 -6.95 -6.44 -1.67
N LEU A 83 -7.24 -5.52 -2.60
CA LEU A 83 -6.36 -5.30 -3.75
C LEU A 83 -5.03 -4.69 -3.33
N ALA A 84 -5.02 -3.79 -2.34
CA ALA A 84 -3.78 -3.22 -1.81
C ALA A 84 -2.87 -4.30 -1.17
N GLU A 85 -3.45 -5.38 -0.61
CA GLU A 85 -2.69 -6.53 -0.10
C GLU A 85 -1.85 -7.21 -1.20
N LEU A 86 -2.33 -7.21 -2.45
CA LEU A 86 -1.63 -7.82 -3.58
C LEU A 86 -0.43 -7.00 -4.06
N VAL A 87 -0.36 -5.72 -3.69
CA VAL A 87 0.81 -4.86 -3.98
C VAL A 87 1.97 -5.23 -3.07
N PHE A 88 1.68 -5.58 -1.81
CA PHE A 88 2.68 -6.09 -0.88
C PHE A 88 3.10 -7.49 -1.33
N SER A 89 4.30 -7.60 -1.92
CA SER A 89 4.85 -8.86 -2.42
C SER A 89 5.00 -9.90 -1.29
N ASP A 90 5.24 -11.16 -1.65
CA ASP A 90 5.45 -12.24 -0.66
C ASP A 90 6.57 -11.92 0.35
N ASP A 91 7.54 -11.10 -0.06
CA ASP A 91 8.65 -10.63 0.78
C ASP A 91 8.21 -9.67 1.90
N LEU A 92 7.00 -9.08 1.80
CA LEU A 92 6.43 -8.14 2.76
C LEU A 92 5.36 -8.78 3.66
N ARG A 93 5.28 -10.11 3.72
CA ARG A 93 4.30 -10.82 4.55
C ARG A 93 4.44 -10.59 6.05
N GLU A 94 5.58 -10.08 6.53
CA GLU A 94 5.78 -9.72 7.93
C GLU A 94 5.62 -8.22 8.19
N PHE A 95 5.39 -7.42 7.14
CA PHE A 95 5.26 -5.98 7.25
C PHE A 95 4.05 -5.60 8.11
N THR A 96 4.31 -4.81 9.15
CA THR A 96 3.29 -4.33 10.07
C THR A 96 3.49 -2.84 10.32
N LEU A 97 2.42 -2.07 10.20
CA LEU A 97 2.40 -0.63 10.40
C LEU A 97 1.09 -0.21 11.05
N THR A 98 1.17 0.64 12.06
CA THR A 98 0.00 1.32 12.63
C THR A 98 0.25 2.82 12.64
N ALA A 99 -0.58 3.57 11.94
CA ALA A 99 -0.41 5.03 11.83
C ALA A 99 -1.77 5.74 11.66
N PRO A 100 -1.94 6.93 12.27
CA PRO A 100 -3.08 7.77 11.99
C PRO A 100 -2.92 8.48 10.63
N ASN A 101 -4.04 8.64 9.92
CA ASN A 101 -4.13 9.53 8.78
C ASN A 101 -4.29 10.98 9.20
N ARG A 102 -4.19 11.89 8.24
CA ARG A 102 -4.44 13.33 8.43
C ARG A 102 -5.83 13.63 9.00
N SER A 103 -6.84 12.83 8.65
CA SER A 103 -8.23 13.02 9.10
C SER A 103 -8.60 12.19 10.33
N TYR A 104 -7.61 11.68 11.06
CA TYR A 104 -7.84 10.93 12.29
C TYR A 104 -8.47 11.81 13.37
N THR A 105 -9.42 11.24 14.10
CA THR A 105 -10.12 11.91 15.20
C THR A 105 -9.81 11.22 16.53
N SER A 106 -10.46 10.09 16.78
CA SER A 106 -10.37 9.32 18.02
C SER A 106 -10.75 7.85 17.75
N ASN A 107 -10.68 7.02 18.78
CA ASN A 107 -11.09 5.61 18.77
C ASN A 107 -10.28 4.67 17.86
N LYS A 108 -9.05 5.04 17.47
CA LYS A 108 -8.12 4.18 16.69
C LYS A 108 -8.85 3.50 15.52
N GLU A 109 -8.92 2.18 15.53
CA GLU A 109 -9.52 1.31 14.49
C GLU A 109 -11.01 1.59 14.27
N PHE A 110 -11.72 2.05 15.30
CA PHE A 110 -13.15 2.41 15.26
C PHE A 110 -13.38 3.89 14.95
N CYS A 111 -12.39 4.59 14.40
CA CYS A 111 -12.57 5.94 13.92
C CYS A 111 -13.68 5.99 12.85
N VAL A 112 -14.66 6.86 13.05
CA VAL A 112 -15.82 7.05 12.15
C VAL A 112 -15.39 7.31 10.71
N LYS A 113 -14.27 8.01 10.53
CA LYS A 113 -13.74 8.40 9.21
C LYS A 113 -12.83 7.36 8.56
N ASP A 114 -12.66 6.18 9.17
CA ASP A 114 -11.69 5.17 8.72
C ASP A 114 -10.28 5.76 8.51
N SER A 115 -9.84 6.54 9.50
CA SER A 115 -8.60 7.33 9.42
C SER A 115 -7.47 6.75 10.28
N PHE A 116 -7.59 5.50 10.74
CA PHE A 116 -6.52 4.83 11.48
C PHE A 116 -6.09 3.59 10.72
N VAL A 117 -4.88 3.66 10.17
CA VAL A 117 -4.38 2.63 9.27
C VAL A 117 -3.67 1.55 10.06
N ILE A 118 -4.08 0.31 9.80
CA ILE A 118 -3.45 -0.89 10.33
C ILE A 118 -3.12 -1.80 9.16
N ILE A 119 -1.83 -1.96 8.93
CA ILE A 119 -1.29 -2.99 8.07
C ILE A 119 -0.68 -4.03 8.99
N ARG A 120 -1.07 -5.30 8.84
CA ARG A 120 -0.53 -6.40 9.64
C ARG A 120 -0.27 -7.58 8.74
N ASN A 121 0.95 -8.10 8.80
CA ASN A 121 1.41 -9.20 7.97
C ASN A 121 1.15 -8.96 6.46
N GLY A 122 1.44 -7.75 5.98
CA GLY A 122 1.20 -7.34 4.59
C GLY A 122 -0.28 -7.15 4.22
N ARG A 123 -1.22 -7.19 5.18
CA ARG A 123 -2.65 -7.00 4.93
C ARG A 123 -3.18 -5.68 5.47
N LEU A 124 -3.90 -4.92 4.64
CA LEU A 124 -4.52 -3.65 5.03
C LEU A 124 -5.88 -3.90 5.69
N ILE A 125 -5.88 -3.92 7.02
CA ILE A 125 -7.06 -4.27 7.83
C ILE A 125 -8.01 -3.09 7.98
N SER A 126 -7.48 -1.91 8.31
CA SER A 126 -8.27 -0.70 8.53
C SER A 126 -7.58 0.52 7.95
N GLY A 127 -8.36 1.57 7.73
CA GLY A 127 -7.86 2.87 7.31
C GLY A 127 -7.75 3.05 5.79
N VAL A 128 -7.92 4.29 5.35
CA VAL A 128 -7.73 4.71 3.96
C VAL A 128 -6.27 5.11 3.72
N LEU A 129 -5.73 4.96 2.51
CA LEU A 129 -4.38 5.42 2.18
C LEU A 129 -4.40 6.88 1.74
N ASP A 130 -3.82 7.76 2.56
CA ASP A 130 -3.73 9.20 2.29
C ASP A 130 -2.29 9.66 1.97
N LYS A 131 -2.12 10.97 1.75
CA LYS A 131 -0.80 11.56 1.51
C LYS A 131 0.20 11.29 2.65
N ALA A 132 -0.25 11.18 3.90
CA ALA A 132 0.67 10.94 5.02
C ALA A 132 1.25 9.52 4.99
N LEU A 133 0.54 8.57 4.37
CA LEU A 133 0.97 7.18 4.27
C LEU A 133 1.66 6.83 2.96
N VAL A 134 1.14 7.29 1.81
CA VAL A 134 1.72 6.95 0.50
C VAL A 134 2.50 8.11 -0.13
N GLY A 135 2.33 9.34 0.36
CA GLY A 135 2.94 10.53 -0.22
C GLY A 135 4.26 10.94 0.41
N PRO A 136 4.95 11.94 -0.18
CA PRO A 136 6.21 12.45 0.32
C PRO A 136 6.03 13.33 1.55
N GLY A 137 7.10 13.48 2.33
CA GLY A 137 7.17 14.41 3.47
C GLY A 137 6.60 13.85 4.77
N SER A 138 6.45 12.53 4.88
CA SER A 138 6.06 11.87 6.12
C SER A 138 7.01 10.73 6.47
N LYS A 139 7.44 10.68 7.73
CA LYS A 139 8.23 9.56 8.29
C LYS A 139 7.38 8.35 8.63
N THR A 140 6.06 8.52 8.70
CA THR A 140 5.11 7.41 8.94
C THR A 140 4.64 6.77 7.63
N SER A 141 5.22 7.16 6.49
CA SER A 141 4.89 6.58 5.19
C SER A 141 5.17 5.08 5.15
N ILE A 142 4.31 4.34 4.47
CA ILE A 142 4.47 2.90 4.21
C ILE A 142 5.80 2.62 3.52
N PHE A 143 6.15 3.43 2.51
CA PHE A 143 7.41 3.28 1.78
C PHE A 143 8.63 3.55 2.67
N HIS A 144 8.52 4.48 3.63
CA HIS A 144 9.60 4.74 4.58
C HIS A 144 9.79 3.57 5.56
N ALA A 145 8.69 2.99 6.04
CA ALA A 145 8.74 1.81 6.90
C ALA A 145 9.31 0.58 6.16
N ILE A 146 8.87 0.32 4.93
CA ILE A 146 9.43 -0.75 4.08
C ILE A 146 10.92 -0.52 3.81
N LEU A 147 11.32 0.71 3.47
CA LEU A 147 12.72 1.05 3.22
C LEU A 147 13.60 0.75 4.45
N ARG A 148 13.11 1.05 5.65
CA ARG A 148 13.84 0.81 6.91
C ARG A 148 13.93 -0.67 7.24
N ASP A 149 12.84 -1.41 7.07
CA ASP A 149 12.70 -2.77 7.60
C ASP A 149 13.13 -3.84 6.56
N PHE A 150 12.93 -3.58 5.27
CA PHE A 150 13.18 -4.53 4.15
C PHE A 150 14.17 -4.00 3.09
N GLY A 151 14.57 -2.73 3.17
CA GLY A 151 15.58 -2.14 2.30
C GLY A 151 15.04 -1.50 1.02
N GLY A 152 15.96 -0.91 0.24
CA GLY A 152 15.63 -0.06 -0.90
C GLY A 152 15.07 -0.80 -2.12
N ASP A 153 15.41 -2.08 -2.30
CA ASP A 153 14.85 -2.87 -3.41
C ASP A 153 13.37 -3.17 -3.18
N ALA A 154 12.99 -3.61 -1.98
CA ALA A 154 11.60 -3.85 -1.60
C ALA A 154 10.76 -2.56 -1.66
N ALA A 155 11.30 -1.44 -1.19
CA ALA A 155 10.63 -0.15 -1.26
C ALA A 155 10.44 0.34 -2.71
N ALA A 156 11.45 0.13 -3.58
CA ALA A 156 11.38 0.50 -4.99
C ALA A 156 10.43 -0.37 -5.79
N ASP A 157 10.27 -1.65 -5.43
CA ASP A 157 9.31 -2.53 -6.10
C ASP A 157 7.88 -2.36 -5.56
N ALA A 158 7.69 -1.84 -4.36
CA ALA A 158 6.36 -1.52 -3.82
C ALA A 158 5.77 -0.21 -4.36
N MET A 159 6.60 0.69 -4.89
CA MET A 159 6.20 1.94 -5.56
C MET A 159 5.85 1.72 -7.02
#